data_AF-A0A662GDY3-F1
#
_entry.id   AF-A0A662GDY3-F1
#
_cell.length_a   1.000
_cell.length_b   1.000
_cell.length_c   1.000
_cell.angle_alpha   90.00
_cell.angle_beta   90.00
_cell.angle_gamma   90.00
#
_symmetry.space_group_name_H-M   'P 1'
#
loop_
_entity.id
_entity.type
_entity.pdbx_description
1 polymer ?
#
loop_
_entity_poly.entity_id
_entity_poly.type
_entity_poly.pdbx_seq_one_letter_code
_entity_poly.pdbx_strand_id
1 'polypeptide(L)'
;MSCKEHFMYREAVEGPEAVRRTVTVCKDAVEVVAEALREARVKRGFVVGSGTSFHASLYLQYLLNKYTDLHVTAIPASEFRAWRPTRGTYLVIGFSQSGESSDVV
;
A
#
# COMPACT_ATOMS: atom_id res chain seq x y z
N MET A 1 -6.16 34.79 8.68
CA MET A 1 -6.19 33.70 7.67
C MET A 1 -7.50 32.95 7.81
N SER A 2 -8.22 32.81 6.71
CA SER A 2 -9.41 31.94 6.66
C SER A 2 -8.96 30.47 6.66
N CYS A 3 -9.75 29.57 7.25
CA CYS A 3 -9.48 28.12 7.22
C CYS A 3 -9.17 27.61 5.80
N LYS A 4 -9.80 28.21 4.79
CA LYS A 4 -9.63 27.89 3.35
C LYS A 4 -8.26 28.27 2.76
N GLU A 5 -7.48 29.10 3.43
CA GLU A 5 -6.15 29.52 2.96
C GLU A 5 -5.03 28.56 3.44
N HIS A 6 -5.33 27.66 4.37
CA HIS A 6 -4.37 26.66 4.84
C HIS A 6 -4.14 25.58 3.78
N PHE A 7 -2.87 25.28 3.48
CA PHE A 7 -2.48 24.25 2.52
C PHE A 7 -3.07 22.88 2.85
N MET A 8 -3.00 22.46 4.11
CA MET A 8 -3.54 21.19 4.58
C MET A 8 -5.06 21.06 4.34
N TYR A 9 -5.82 22.16 4.50
CA TYR A 9 -7.25 22.16 4.21
C TYR A 9 -7.50 21.94 2.72
N ARG A 10 -6.75 22.64 1.85
CA ARG A 10 -6.87 22.49 0.39
C ARG A 10 -6.55 21.08 -0.07
N GLU A 11 -5.47 20.48 0.43
CA GLU A 11 -5.11 19.10 0.12
C GLU A 11 -6.16 18.09 0.62
N ALA A 12 -6.68 18.28 1.84
CA ALA A 12 -7.67 17.36 2.41
C ALA A 12 -8.98 17.34 1.61
N VAL A 13 -9.45 18.49 1.12
CA VAL A 13 -10.70 18.56 0.33
C VAL A 13 -10.56 17.98 -1.08
N GLU A 14 -9.34 17.82 -1.60
CA GLU A 14 -9.09 17.15 -2.88
C GLU A 14 -9.22 15.62 -2.79
N GLY A 15 -9.19 15.06 -1.58
CA GLY A 15 -9.22 13.62 -1.32
C GLY A 15 -10.27 12.83 -2.10
N PRO A 16 -11.56 13.22 -2.12
CA PRO A 16 -12.60 12.49 -2.84
C PRO A 16 -12.33 12.36 -4.35
N GLU A 17 -11.91 13.45 -4.99
CA GLU A 17 -11.62 13.44 -6.43
C GLU A 17 -10.31 12.68 -6.73
N ALA A 18 -9.30 12.81 -5.86
CA ALA A 18 -8.08 12.03 -5.96
C ALA A 18 -8.37 10.53 -5.92
N VAL A 19 -9.21 10.07 -4.98
CA VAL A 19 -9.62 8.66 -4.89
C VAL A 19 -10.36 8.22 -6.16
N ARG A 20 -11.35 8.99 -6.63
CA ARG A 20 -12.13 8.65 -7.83
C ARG A 20 -11.22 8.50 -9.04
N ARG A 21 -10.33 9.47 -9.25
CA ARG A 21 -9.35 9.45 -10.35
C ARG A 21 -8.42 8.25 -10.26
N THR A 22 -7.89 7.95 -9.07
CA THR A 22 -6.99 6.80 -8.88
C THR A 22 -7.70 5.48 -9.20
N VAL A 23 -8.94 5.28 -8.74
CA VAL A 23 -9.71 4.06 -9.05
C VAL A 23 -9.92 3.90 -10.56
N THR A 24 -10.22 4.99 -11.27
CA THR A 24 -10.40 4.94 -12.74
C THR A 24 -9.08 4.66 -13.47
N VAL A 25 -8.01 5.38 -13.13
CA VAL A 25 -6.73 5.30 -13.87
C VAL A 25 -5.97 4.01 -13.58
N CYS A 26 -6.02 3.51 -12.35
CA CYS A 26 -5.24 2.35 -11.94
C CYS A 26 -5.94 1.01 -12.16
N LYS A 27 -7.20 1.00 -12.63
CA LYS A 27 -8.01 -0.23 -12.73
C LYS A 27 -7.29 -1.33 -13.52
N ASP A 28 -6.87 -1.03 -14.75
CA ASP A 28 -6.26 -2.03 -15.63
C ASP A 28 -4.92 -2.54 -15.07
N ALA A 29 -4.12 -1.65 -14.48
CA ALA A 29 -2.86 -2.01 -13.84
C ALA A 29 -3.07 -2.94 -12.64
N VAL A 30 -4.11 -2.70 -11.83
CA VAL A 30 -4.47 -3.55 -10.70
C VAL A 30 -4.96 -4.92 -11.18
N GLU A 31 -5.72 -4.98 -12.28
CA GLU A 31 -6.17 -6.25 -12.87
C GLU A 31 -4.99 -7.10 -13.34
N VAL A 32 -4.00 -6.49 -14.01
CA VAL A 32 -2.76 -7.18 -14.43
C VAL A 32 -1.98 -7.73 -13.23
N VAL A 33 -1.82 -6.93 -12.16
CA VAL A 33 -1.14 -7.38 -10.94
C VAL A 33 -1.92 -8.52 -10.28
N ALA A 34 -3.25 -8.43 -10.22
CA ALA A 34 -4.08 -9.48 -9.65
C ALA A 34 -3.98 -10.80 -10.43
N GLU A 35 -3.90 -10.75 -11.77
CA GLU A 35 -3.66 -11.92 -12.61
C GLU A 35 -2.29 -12.53 -12.34
N ALA A 36 -1.22 -11.73 -12.35
CA ALA A 36 0.14 -12.20 -12.06
C ALA A 36 0.23 -12.88 -10.68
N LEU A 37 -0.45 -12.34 -9.66
CA LEU A 37 -0.50 -12.94 -8.32
C LEU A 37 -1.22 -14.30 -8.31
N ARG A 38 -2.31 -14.44 -9.08
CA ARG A 38 -3.04 -15.71 -9.23
C ARG A 38 -2.20 -16.77 -9.94
N GLU A 39 -1.52 -16.40 -11.02
CA GLU A 39 -0.64 -17.29 -11.79
C GLU A 39 0.54 -17.78 -10.94
N ALA A 40 1.18 -16.87 -10.21
CA ALA A 40 2.26 -17.19 -9.29
C ALA A 40 1.80 -17.96 -8.04
N ARG A 41 0.48 -18.16 -7.86
CA ARG A 41 -0.15 -18.85 -6.72
C ARG A 41 0.31 -18.31 -5.37
N VAL A 42 0.53 -16.99 -5.30
CA VAL A 42 0.96 -16.33 -4.07
C VAL A 42 -0.20 -16.30 -3.09
N LYS A 43 0.06 -16.71 -1.85
CA LYS A 43 -0.95 -16.72 -0.76
C LYS A 43 -0.59 -15.84 0.42
N ARG A 44 0.60 -15.26 0.43
CA ARG A 44 1.13 -14.51 1.57
C ARG A 44 2.12 -13.46 1.13
N GLY A 45 2.29 -12.44 1.96
CA GLY A 45 3.16 -11.33 1.62
C GLY A 45 3.34 -10.31 2.72
N PHE A 46 4.01 -9.23 2.35
CA PHE A 46 4.28 -8.11 3.23
C PHE A 46 3.86 -6.81 2.57
N VAL A 47 3.38 -5.87 3.37
CA VAL A 47 3.14 -4.48 2.96
C VAL A 47 4.04 -3.59 3.80
N VAL A 48 4.99 -2.92 3.16
CA VAL A 48 6.09 -2.24 3.82
C VAL A 48 5.99 -0.74 3.58
N GLY A 49 6.10 0.07 4.62
CA GLY A 49 6.05 1.52 4.50
C GLY A 49 6.57 2.22 5.76
N SER A 50 6.72 3.54 5.71
CA SER A 50 7.17 4.36 6.84
C SER A 50 6.15 5.48 7.14
N GLY A 51 6.10 5.94 8.40
CA GLY A 51 5.23 7.06 8.81
C GLY A 51 3.76 6.89 8.39
N THR A 52 3.22 7.89 7.67
CA THR A 52 1.84 7.85 7.14
C THR A 52 1.62 6.69 6.17
N SER A 53 2.62 6.34 5.35
CA SER A 53 2.53 5.19 4.44
C SER A 53 2.43 3.87 5.19
N PHE A 54 3.06 3.72 6.37
CA PHE A 54 2.87 2.54 7.21
C PHE A 54 1.42 2.41 7.71
N HIS A 55 0.77 3.52 8.08
CA HIS A 55 -0.64 3.49 8.48
C HIS A 55 -1.55 3.08 7.31
N ALA A 56 -1.22 3.52 6.09
CA ALA A 56 -1.90 3.06 4.89
C ALA A 56 -1.65 1.55 4.63
N SER A 57 -0.44 1.05 4.91
CA SER A 57 -0.13 -0.38 4.84
C SER A 57 -0.96 -1.23 5.81
N LEU A 58 -1.23 -0.74 7.03
CA LEU A 58 -2.12 -1.41 7.98
C LEU A 58 -3.55 -1.53 7.43
N TYR A 59 -4.05 -0.48 6.80
CA TYR A 59 -5.37 -0.51 6.19
C TYR A 59 -5.42 -1.46 4.98
N LEU A 60 -4.39 -1.45 4.13
CA LEU A 60 -4.28 -2.38 3.00
C LEU A 60 -4.20 -3.84 3.47
N GLN A 61 -3.45 -4.11 4.55
CA GLN A 61 -3.42 -5.43 5.18
C GLN A 61 -4.82 -5.90 5.54
N TYR A 62 -5.60 -5.06 6.23
CA TYR A 62 -6.96 -5.39 6.61
C TYR A 62 -7.83 -5.72 5.38
N LEU A 63 -7.75 -4.91 4.33
CA LEU A 63 -8.54 -5.13 3.12
C LEU A 63 -8.16 -6.44 2.42
N LEU A 64 -6.87 -6.69 2.20
CA LEU A 64 -6.40 -7.90 1.53
C LEU A 64 -6.76 -9.16 2.32
N ASN A 65 -6.51 -9.17 3.64
CA ASN A 65 -6.81 -10.32 4.49
C ASN A 65 -8.32 -10.56 4.64
N LYS A 66 -9.16 -9.53 4.50
CA LYS A 66 -10.61 -9.65 4.63
C LYS A 66 -11.31 -10.07 3.34
N TYR A 67 -10.84 -9.57 2.21
CA TYR A 67 -11.57 -9.69 0.93
C TYR A 67 -10.89 -10.64 -0.06
N THR A 68 -9.73 -11.22 0.27
CA THR A 68 -9.00 -12.14 -0.59
C THR A 68 -8.43 -13.30 0.21
N ASP A 69 -7.96 -14.34 -0.48
CA ASP A 69 -7.24 -15.46 0.15
C ASP A 69 -5.75 -15.14 0.45
N LEU A 70 -5.33 -13.89 0.28
CA LEU A 70 -3.98 -13.45 0.65
C LEU A 70 -3.89 -13.23 2.15
N HIS A 71 -2.79 -13.72 2.74
CA HIS A 71 -2.40 -13.41 4.11
C HIS A 71 -1.17 -12.50 4.12
N VAL A 72 -1.40 -11.20 4.21
CA VAL A 72 -0.34 -10.20 4.25
C VAL A 72 -0.10 -9.67 5.65
N THR A 73 1.13 -9.24 5.92
CA THR A 73 1.53 -8.56 7.16
C THR A 73 2.16 -7.21 6.85
N ALA A 74 1.64 -6.16 7.46
CA ALA A 74 2.19 -4.83 7.39
C ALA A 74 3.40 -4.72 8.33
N ILE A 75 4.54 -4.27 7.80
CA ILE A 75 5.78 -4.16 8.57
C ILE A 75 6.34 -2.75 8.38
N PRO A 76 6.75 -2.05 9.45
CA PRO A 76 7.47 -0.79 9.31
C PRO A 76 8.75 -1.01 8.49
N ALA A 77 9.05 -0.11 7.57
CA ALA A 77 10.21 -0.21 6.69
C ALA A 77 11.53 -0.46 7.45
N SER A 78 11.73 0.23 8.57
CA SER A 78 12.91 0.08 9.44
C SER A 78 13.10 -1.34 9.98
N GLU A 79 12.00 -2.08 10.17
CA GLU A 79 12.01 -3.42 10.78
C GLU A 79 12.03 -4.54 9.74
N PHE A 80 11.75 -4.23 8.46
CA PHE A 80 11.57 -5.26 7.43
C PHE A 80 12.81 -6.13 7.24
N ARG A 81 14.02 -5.54 7.35
CA ARG A 81 15.29 -6.26 7.25
C ARG A 81 15.50 -7.27 8.38
N ALA A 82 14.94 -7.02 9.56
CA ALA A 82 15.02 -7.94 10.70
C ALA A 82 13.95 -9.05 10.64
N TRP A 83 12.95 -8.92 9.76
CA TRP A 83 11.86 -9.88 9.65
C TRP A 83 12.34 -11.21 9.05
N ARG A 84 11.89 -12.32 9.64
CA ARG A 84 12.29 -13.67 9.22
C ARG A 84 11.08 -14.46 8.71
N PRO A 85 10.76 -14.38 7.40
CA PRO A 85 9.68 -15.17 6.83
C PRO A 85 10.02 -16.65 6.79
N THR A 86 9.01 -17.51 6.95
CA THR A 86 9.17 -18.95 6.66
C THR A 86 9.46 -19.15 5.16
N ARG A 87 10.08 -20.27 4.76
CA ARG A 87 10.36 -20.55 3.34
C ARG A 87 9.10 -20.55 2.47
N GLY A 88 9.21 -19.96 1.28
CA GLY A 88 8.21 -20.01 0.20
C GLY A 88 8.16 -18.71 -0.59
N THR A 89 7.14 -18.58 -1.44
CA THR A 89 6.91 -17.41 -2.28
C THR A 89 6.10 -16.35 -1.52
N TYR A 90 6.55 -15.10 -1.58
CA TYR A 90 5.90 -13.96 -0.96
C TYR A 90 5.74 -12.81 -1.95
N LEU A 91 4.60 -12.14 -1.88
CA LEU A 91 4.44 -10.78 -2.42
C LEU A 91 5.06 -9.78 -1.46
N VAL A 92 5.74 -8.77 -1.97
CA VAL A 92 6.13 -7.58 -1.19
C VAL A 92 5.57 -6.35 -1.89
N ILE A 93 4.78 -5.55 -1.16
CA ILE A 93 4.26 -4.25 -1.61
C ILE A 93 4.99 -3.17 -0.82
N GLY A 94 5.84 -2.40 -1.48
CA GLY A 94 6.44 -1.20 -0.91
C GLY A 94 5.52 0.01 -1.09
N PHE A 95 5.30 0.78 -0.02
CA PHE A 95 4.47 1.98 -0.02
C PHE A 95 5.30 3.19 0.40
N SER A 96 5.54 4.11 -0.54
CA SER A 96 6.14 5.41 -0.30
C SER A 96 5.34 6.50 -1.01
N GLN A 97 5.04 7.59 -0.31
CA GLN A 97 4.36 8.74 -0.91
C GLN A 97 5.28 9.52 -1.86
N SER A 98 6.57 9.67 -1.53
CA SER A 98 7.52 10.40 -2.37
C SER A 98 8.16 9.52 -3.45
N GLY A 99 8.17 8.20 -3.27
CA GLY A 99 8.92 7.29 -4.14
C GLY A 99 10.44 7.37 -3.94
N GLU A 100 10.92 8.13 -2.96
CA GLU A 100 12.34 8.39 -2.69
C GLU A 100 12.80 7.81 -1.35
N SER A 101 11.89 7.18 -0.60
CA SER A 101 12.18 6.65 0.72
C SER A 101 13.10 5.43 0.62
N SER A 102 14.38 5.63 0.92
CA SER A 102 15.44 4.60 0.86
C SER A 102 15.20 3.38 1.73
N ASP A 103 14.33 3.51 2.73
CA ASP A 103 13.96 2.38 3.60
C ASP A 103 12.92 1.46 2.93
N VAL A 104 12.26 1.93 1.87
CA VAL A 104 11.21 1.22 1.13
C VAL A 104 11.67 0.83 -0.28
N VAL A 105 12.49 1.67 -0.94
CA VAL A 105 12.96 1.52 -2.33
C VAL A 105 14.33 0.83 -2.40
#